data_AF-A0A7X6Y9K1-F1
#
_entry.id   AF-A0A7X6Y9K1-F1
#
_cell.length_a   1.000
_cell.length_b   1.000
_cell.length_c   1.000
_cell.angle_alpha   90.00
_cell.angle_beta   90.00
_cell.angle_gamma   90.00
#
_symmetry.space_group_name_H-M   'P 1'
#
loop_
_entity.id
_entity.type
_entity.pdbx_description
1 polymer ?
#
loop_
_entity_poly.entity_id
_entity_poly.type
_entity_poly.pdbx_seq_one_letter_code
_entity_poly.pdbx_strand_id
1 'polypeptide(L)' 'MKLTGELPCFDLPLVVQATDDSRESVRVQLSRWMAQDRVIGLRRGVYTLSETYRRAPMIPVALARHLYTPSYLSGL' A
#
# COMPACT_ATOMS: atom_id res chain seq x y z
N MET A 1 4.50 -1.48 14.85
CA MET A 1 4.36 -1.31 13.39
C MET A 1 5.73 -1.46 12.70
N LYS A 2 6.22 -2.70 12.49
CA LYS A 2 7.56 -2.93 11.89
C LYS A 2 7.52 -3.39 10.43
N LEU A 3 6.47 -4.09 9.98
CA LEU A 3 6.46 -4.73 8.66
C LEU A 3 6.13 -3.79 7.47
N THR A 4 5.31 -2.76 7.67
CA THR A 4 4.82 -1.95 6.55
C THR A 4 5.79 -0.87 6.06
N GLY A 5 6.87 -0.60 6.82
CA GLY A 5 7.87 0.41 6.45
C GLY A 5 8.86 -0.05 5.39
N GLU A 6 9.00 -1.37 5.20
CA GLU A 6 9.92 -2.00 4.24
C GLU A 6 9.22 -2.34 2.91
N LEU A 7 7.88 -2.35 2.89
CA LEU A 7 7.09 -2.62 1.71
C LEU A 7 6.85 -1.34 0.90
N PRO A 8 7.14 -1.32 -0.42
CA PRO A 8 6.94 -0.14 -1.25
C PRO A 8 5.46 0.23 -1.41
N CYS A 9 4.56 -0.75 -1.30
CA CYS A 9 3.11 -0.59 -1.29
C CYS A 9 2.45 -1.72 -0.49
N PHE A 10 1.24 -1.50 0.00
CA PHE A 10 0.48 -2.48 0.77
C PHE A 10 -1.01 -2.38 0.46
N ASP A 11 -1.70 -3.53 0.55
CA ASP A 11 -3.14 -3.63 0.29
C ASP A 11 -3.94 -3.56 1.59
N LEU A 12 -5.17 -3.03 1.52
CA LEU A 12 -6.11 -3.04 2.64
C LEU A 12 -6.24 -4.41 3.34
N PRO A 13 -6.47 -5.54 2.64
CA PRO A 13 -6.55 -6.84 3.29
C PRO A 13 -5.24 -7.29 3.96
N LEU A 14 -4.08 -6.81 3.50
CA LEU A 14 -2.80 -7.09 4.18
C LEU A 14 -2.72 -6.33 5.50
N VAL A 15 -3.14 -5.07 5.53
CA VAL A 15 -3.17 -4.27 6.78
C VAL A 15 -4.18 -4.86 7.76
N VAL A 16 -5.37 -5.25 7.30
CA VAL A 16 -6.40 -5.90 8.14
C VAL A 16 -5.94 -7.25 8.67
N GLN A 17 -5.03 -7.96 8.01
CA GLN A 17 -4.44 -9.20 8.56
C GLN A 17 -3.28 -8.91 9.51
N ALA A 18 -2.53 -7.84 9.27
CA ALA A 18 -1.40 -7.44 10.10
C ALA A 18 -1.81 -6.70 11.39
N THR A 19 -3.07 -6.30 11.48
CA THR A 19 -3.66 -5.57 12.61
C THR A 19 -4.93 -6.31 13.02
N ASP A 20 -5.19 -6.50 14.32
CA ASP A 20 -6.41 -7.16 14.81
C ASP A 20 -7.68 -6.27 14.68
N ASP A 21 -7.63 -5.31 13.76
CA ASP A 21 -8.62 -4.26 13.57
C ASP A 21 -9.63 -4.64 12.48
N SER A 22 -10.88 -4.24 12.69
CA SER A 22 -11.94 -4.38 11.69
C SER A 22 -11.60 -3.64 10.39
N ARG A 23 -12.02 -4.20 9.25
CA ARG A 23 -11.80 -3.57 7.93
C ARG A 23 -12.25 -2.11 7.86
N GLU A 24 -13.35 -1.78 8.53
CA GLU A 24 -13.88 -0.40 8.58
C GLU A 24 -12.99 0.54 9.41
N SER A 25 -12.48 0.10 10.57
CA SER A 25 -11.59 0.92 11.39
C SER A 25 -10.28 1.20 10.64
N VAL A 26 -9.72 0.18 9.97
CA VAL A 26 -8.53 0.35 9.13
C VAL A 26 -8.80 1.32 7.98
N ARG A 27 -9.96 1.24 7.30
CA ARG A 27 -10.31 2.20 6.24
C ARG A 27 -10.38 3.63 6.77
N VAL A 28 -11.01 3.85 7.92
CA VAL A 28 -11.10 5.18 8.54
C VAL A 28 -9.72 5.69 8.94
N GLN A 29 -8.85 4.85 9.51
CA GLN A 29 -7.47 5.22 9.84
C GLN A 29 -6.67 5.58 8.59
N LEU A 30 -6.76 4.78 7.52
CA LEU A 30 -6.10 5.08 6.25
C LEU A 30 -6.60 6.39 5.63
N SER A 31 -7.90 6.65 5.67
CA SER A 31 -8.46 7.94 5.22
C SER A 31 -7.91 9.11 6.01
N ARG A 32 -7.76 8.98 7.34
CA ARG A 32 -7.14 10.00 8.19
C ARG A 32 -5.66 10.20 7.86
N TRP A 33 -4.92 9.11 7.60
CA TRP A 33 -3.52 9.19 7.22
C TRP A 33 -3.31 9.76 5.82
N MET A 34 -4.25 9.54 4.89
CA MET A 34 -4.27 10.24 3.61
C MET A 34 -4.47 11.75 3.78
N ALA A 35 -5.39 12.16 4.66
CA ALA A 35 -5.58 13.58 4.97
C ALA A 35 -4.37 14.25 5.65
N GLN A 36 -3.51 13.46 6.31
CA GLN A 36 -2.29 13.92 6.96
C GLN A 36 -1.04 13.80 6.08
N ASP A 37 -1.19 13.47 4.80
CA ASP A 37 -0.09 13.22 3.86
C ASP A 37 0.90 12.15 4.36
N ARG A 38 0.42 11.21 5.18
CA ARG A 38 1.22 10.07 5.67
C ARG A 38 1.12 8.87 4.75
N VAL A 39 -0.02 8.72 4.08
CA VAL A 39 -0.34 7.62 3.18
C VAL A 39 -0.84 8.20 1.86
N ILE A 40 -0.42 7.63 0.75
CA ILE A 40 -0.85 7.98 -0.59
C ILE A 40 -1.61 6.79 -1.17
N GLY A 41 -2.83 7.03 -1.65
CA GLY A 41 -3.61 6.02 -2.37
C GLY A 41 -3.08 5.86 -3.80
N LEU A 42 -2.71 4.64 -4.19
CA LEU A 42 -2.20 4.37 -5.53
C LEU A 42 -3.31 3.91 -6.48
N ARG A 43 -4.16 2.99 -6.02
CA ARG A 43 -5.36 2.50 -6.71
C ARG A 43 -6.36 2.00 -5.67
N ARG A 44 -7.58 1.64 -6.09
CA ARG A 44 -8.65 1.18 -5.19
C ARG A 44 -8.17 -0.02 -4.33
N GLY A 45 -8.00 0.20 -3.04
CA GLY A 45 -7.57 -0.80 -2.07
C GLY A 45 -6.06 -0.95 -1.88
N VAL A 46 -5.24 -0.18 -2.59
CA VAL A 46 -3.76 -0.23 -2.53
C VAL A 46 -3.21 1.13 -2.15
N TYR A 47 -2.33 1.13 -1.16
CA TYR A 47 -1.79 2.31 -0.53
C TYR A 47 -0.27 2.24 -0.44
N THR A 48 0.38 3.38 -0.32
CA THR A 48 1.81 3.49 -0.01
C THR A 48 2.03 4.55 1.07
N LEU A 49 3.12 4.44 1.82
CA LEU A 49 3.54 5.53 2.72
C LEU A 49 4.03 6.73 1.89
N SER A 50 3.79 7.93 2.40
CA SER A 50 4.36 9.16 1.82
C SER A 50 5.88 9.14 1.89
N GLU A 51 6.52 9.92 1.02
CA GLU A 51 7.96 9.94 0.82
C GLU A 51 8.72 10.19 2.13
N THR A 52 8.19 11.08 2.99
CA THR A 52 8.74 11.41 4.30
C THR A 52 8.74 10.23 5.30
N TYR A 53 7.83 9.29 5.15
CA TYR A 53 7.66 8.14 6.06
C TYR A 53 8.21 6.83 5.48
N ARG A 54 8.63 6.84 4.21
CA ARG A 54 9.11 5.65 3.52
C ARG A 54 10.58 5.42 3.87
N ARG A 55 10.90 4.25 4.43
CA ARG A 55 12.30 3.85 4.69
C ARG A 55 13.03 3.32 3.46
N ALA A 56 12.28 2.85 2.45
CA ALA A 56 12.81 2.29 1.21
C ALA A 56 12.56 3.23 0.02
N PRO A 57 13.52 3.41 -0.91
CA PRO A 57 13.30 4.21 -2.10
C PRO A 57 12.20 3.59 -2.96
N MET A 58 11.18 4.38 -3.32
CA MET A 58 10.17 3.92 -4.27
C MET A 58 10.69 4.13 -5.68
N ILE A 59 11.13 3.03 -6.28
CA ILE A 59 11.55 3.05 -7.69
C ILE A 59 10.27 3.00 -8.54
N PRO A 60 9.99 4.00 -9.41
CA PRO A 60 8.74 4.06 -10.18
C PRO A 60 8.46 2.81 -11.01
N VAL A 61 9.50 2.19 -11.59
CA VAL A 61 9.36 0.91 -12.32
C VAL A 61 8.95 -0.23 -11.40
N ALA A 62 9.42 -0.21 -10.16
CA ALA A 62 9.05 -1.20 -9.16
C ALA A 62 7.60 -1.08 -8.71
N LEU A 63 7.10 0.15 -8.67
CA LEU A 63 5.70 0.45 -8.41
C LEU A 63 4.82 0.00 -9.58
N ALA A 64 5.25 0.31 -10.81
CA ALA A 64 4.54 -0.06 -12.03
C ALA A 64 4.34 -1.58 -12.14
N ARG A 65 5.35 -2.42 -11.89
CA ARG A 65 5.20 -3.89 -11.90
C ARG A 65 4.22 -4.43 -10.85
N HIS A 66 4.08 -3.74 -9.71
CA HIS A 66 3.15 -4.15 -8.65
C HIS A 66 1.72 -3.69 -8.92
N LEU A 67 1.57 -2.51 -9.52
CA LEU A 67 0.26 -1.97 -9.93
C LEU A 67 -0.24 -2.60 -11.24
N TYR A 68 0.68 -2.99 -12.10
CA TYR A 68 0.43 -3.60 -13.39
C TYR A 68 1.13 -4.95 -13.40
N THR A 69 0.49 -5.96 -12.81
CA THR A 69 0.91 -7.35 -13.04
C THR A 69 0.76 -7.59 -14.54
N PRO A 70 1.86 -7.81 -15.29
CA PRO A 70 1.74 -8.09 -16.70
C PRO A 70 1.13 -9.49 -16.82
N SER A 71 -0.17 -9.60 -17.15
CA SER A 71 -0.82 -10.88 -17.48
C SER A 71 -0.37 -11.43 -18.83
N TYR A 72 0.93 -11.43 -19.12
CA TYR A 72 1.46 -12.01 -20.37
C TYR A 72 1.57 -13.55 -20.30
N LEU A 73 1.20 -14.17 -19.16
CA LEU A 73 1.06 -15.63 -19.03
C LEU A 73 -0.36 -16.13 -19.32
N SER A 74 -1.19 -15.34 -20.00
CA SER A 74 -2.53 -15.76 -20.43
C SER A 74 -2.55 -16.30 -21.86
N GLY A 75 -1.56 -17.12 -22.21
CA GLY A 75 -1.47 -17.75 -23.54
C GLY A 75 -0.15 -18.48 -23.77
N LEU A 76 0.02 -19.64 -23.13
CA LEU A 76 0.98 -20.67 -23.55
C LEU A 76 0.36 -22.04 -23.28
#